data_AF-J0UDF1-F1
#
_entry.id   AF-J0UDF1-F1
#
_cell.length_a   1.000
_cell.length_b   1.000
_cell.length_c   1.000
_cell.angle_alpha   90.00
_cell.angle_beta   90.00
_cell.angle_gamma   90.00
#
_symmetry.space_group_name_H-M   'P 1'
#
loop_
_entity.id
_entity.type
_entity.pdbx_description
1 polymer ?
#
loop_
_entity_poly.entity_id
_entity_poly.type
_entity_poly.pdbx_seq_one_letter_code
_entity_poly.pdbx_strand_id
1 'polypeptide(L)'
;APLPAAATRDALARLAALGRTAPSATDVNTAPVQGVQGSRLRVSHGPAFNDYLGASIAFSPVPTRGASPAAGPDAGGFYLLLVESIPAGTEGSPVARNLVRNVYQRSLDNPHTLSRGERSGWRDSRPIYIPEGAKTDRLRLVGWVQDKDGRIIDAAQSRCVP
;
A
#
# COMPACT_ATOMS: atom_id res chain seq x y z
N ALA A 1 -25.27 -8.76 -16.53
CA ALA A 1 -25.33 -7.37 -17.04
C ALA A 1 -23.95 -6.97 -17.52
N PRO A 2 -23.79 -6.32 -18.68
CA PRO A 2 -22.47 -5.89 -19.13
C PRO A 2 -22.06 -4.69 -18.26
N LEU A 3 -20.99 -4.87 -17.48
CA LEU A 3 -20.34 -3.87 -16.64
C LEU A 3 -19.90 -2.55 -17.33
N PRO A 4 -19.74 -2.41 -18.67
CA PRO A 4 -19.31 -1.15 -19.28
C PRO A 4 -20.26 0.04 -19.09
N ALA A 5 -21.57 -0.19 -18.89
CA ALA A 5 -22.54 0.89 -18.71
C ALA A 5 -22.45 1.61 -17.35
N ALA A 6 -21.66 1.07 -16.42
CA ALA A 6 -21.45 1.63 -15.08
C ALA A 6 -20.15 2.46 -14.94
N ALA A 7 -19.38 2.66 -16.02
CA ALA A 7 -18.21 3.52 -15.97
C ALA A 7 -18.64 4.96 -15.66
N THR A 8 -18.29 5.44 -14.47
CA THR A 8 -18.60 6.81 -14.03
C THR A 8 -17.93 7.82 -14.96
N ARG A 9 -18.52 9.01 -15.14
CA ARG A 9 -17.90 10.09 -15.94
C ARG A 9 -16.48 10.43 -15.49
N ASP A 10 -16.23 10.30 -14.19
CA ASP A 10 -14.91 10.45 -13.57
C ASP A 10 -13.88 9.43 -14.09
N ALA A 11 -14.28 8.18 -14.34
CA ALA A 11 -13.39 7.16 -14.89
C ALA A 11 -12.91 7.51 -16.30
N LEU A 12 -13.80 8.05 -17.16
CA LEU A 12 -13.44 8.51 -18.50
C LEU A 12 -12.50 9.72 -18.46
N ALA A 13 -12.75 10.68 -17.56
CA ALA A 13 -11.89 11.84 -17.37
C ALA A 13 -10.47 11.45 -16.91
N ARG A 14 -10.36 10.48 -15.99
CA ARG A 14 -9.07 9.93 -15.57
C ARG A 14 -8.33 9.20 -16.68
N LEU A 15 -9.04 8.39 -17.49
CA LEU A 15 -8.43 7.73 -18.64
C LEU A 15 -7.86 8.74 -19.63
N ALA A 16 -8.61 9.81 -19.94
CA ALA A 16 -8.14 10.90 -20.80
C ALA A 16 -6.91 11.61 -20.21
N ALA A 17 -6.90 11.91 -18.91
CA ALA A 17 -5.75 12.52 -18.23
C ALA A 17 -4.50 11.62 -18.26
N LEU A 18 -4.68 10.29 -18.30
CA LEU A 18 -3.62 9.31 -18.45
C LEU A 18 -3.24 9.04 -19.92
N GLY A 19 -3.88 9.71 -20.88
CA GLY A 19 -3.68 9.47 -22.32
C GLY A 19 -4.13 8.08 -22.79
N ARG A 20 -5.10 7.46 -22.10
CA ARG A 20 -5.59 6.10 -22.38
C ARG A 20 -6.98 6.14 -22.99
N THR A 21 -7.23 5.22 -23.91
CA THR A 21 -8.55 5.01 -24.53
C THR A 21 -9.46 4.20 -23.61
N ALA A 22 -10.77 4.41 -23.71
CA ALA A 22 -11.74 3.61 -22.98
C ALA A 22 -11.69 2.14 -23.43
N PRO A 23 -11.57 1.17 -22.51
CA PRO A 23 -11.55 -0.25 -22.87
C PRO A 23 -12.93 -0.74 -23.30
N SER A 24 -12.96 -1.70 -24.22
CA SER A 24 -14.20 -2.39 -24.63
C SER A 24 -14.72 -3.39 -23.59
N ALA A 25 -13.87 -3.84 -22.67
CA ALA A 25 -14.23 -4.78 -21.60
C ALA A 25 -13.52 -4.44 -20.26
N THR A 26 -12.31 -4.92 -20.05
CA THR A 26 -11.52 -4.69 -18.81
C THR A 26 -10.18 -4.08 -19.19
N ASP A 27 -9.74 -3.09 -18.42
CA ASP A 27 -8.39 -2.53 -18.51
C ASP A 27 -7.67 -2.73 -17.17
N VAL A 28 -6.39 -3.04 -17.24
CA VAL A 28 -5.50 -3.13 -16.08
C VAL A 28 -4.31 -2.23 -16.37
N ASN A 29 -4.12 -1.21 -15.53
CA ASN A 29 -2.95 -0.36 -15.57
C ASN A 29 -2.09 -0.63 -14.34
N THR A 30 -0.80 -0.89 -14.58
CA THR A 30 0.20 -1.02 -13.53
C THR A 30 1.33 -0.06 -13.84
N ALA A 31 1.78 0.69 -12.84
CA ALA A 31 2.92 1.58 -12.94
C ALA A 31 3.94 1.19 -11.86
N PRO A 32 5.25 1.24 -12.17
CA PRO A 32 6.26 1.03 -11.15
C PRO A 32 6.16 2.15 -10.10
N VAL A 33 6.26 1.78 -8.83
CA VAL A 33 6.44 2.75 -7.75
C VAL A 33 7.93 3.09 -7.70
N GLN A 34 8.28 4.34 -7.98
CA GLN A 34 9.64 4.82 -7.86
C GLN A 34 9.87 5.24 -6.40
N GLY A 35 10.59 4.39 -5.66
CA GLY A 35 10.97 4.68 -4.29
C GLY A 35 11.85 5.93 -4.17
N VAL A 36 11.75 6.65 -3.05
CA VAL A 36 12.63 7.77 -2.74
C VAL A 36 14.05 7.26 -2.49
N GLN A 37 15.03 7.79 -3.25
CA GLN A 37 16.43 7.43 -3.08
C GLN A 37 16.92 7.70 -1.65
N GLY A 38 17.74 6.79 -1.12
CA GLY A 38 18.26 6.91 0.24
C GLY A 38 17.22 6.62 1.32
N SER A 39 16.11 5.96 0.98
CA SER A 39 15.09 5.55 1.93
C SER A 39 14.60 4.13 1.69
N ARG A 40 13.88 3.59 2.69
CA ARG A 40 13.31 2.25 2.64
C ARG A 40 11.99 2.21 3.40
N LEU A 41 10.93 1.81 2.71
CA LEU A 41 9.70 1.33 3.31
C LEU A 41 9.75 -0.17 3.62
N ARG A 42 9.27 -0.54 4.81
CA ARG A 42 9.06 -1.93 5.22
C ARG A 42 7.64 -2.08 5.77
N VAL A 43 7.00 -3.17 5.36
CA VAL A 43 5.77 -3.66 6.01
C VAL A 43 6.00 -5.08 6.50
N SER A 44 5.41 -5.41 7.65
CA SER A 44 5.53 -6.74 8.26
C SER A 44 4.34 -7.03 9.14
N HIS A 45 4.03 -8.31 9.31
CA HIS A 45 3.03 -8.77 10.25
C HIS A 45 3.54 -9.91 11.12
N GLY A 46 2.92 -10.04 12.29
CA GLY A 46 3.04 -11.20 13.15
C GLY A 46 2.06 -12.32 12.77
N PRO A 47 2.01 -13.39 13.58
CA PRO A 47 0.99 -14.43 13.46
C PRO A 47 -0.41 -13.87 13.77
N ALA A 48 -1.44 -14.56 13.29
CA ALA A 48 -2.82 -14.30 13.67
C ALA A 48 -3.08 -14.78 15.11
N PHE A 49 -3.79 -13.97 15.90
CA PHE A 49 -4.18 -14.27 17.28
C PHE A 49 -5.51 -13.59 17.60
N ASN A 50 -6.51 -14.35 18.08
CA ASN A 50 -7.86 -13.87 18.41
C ASN A 50 -8.50 -13.01 17.30
N ASP A 51 -8.41 -13.46 16.05
CA ASP A 51 -8.92 -12.73 14.86
C ASP A 51 -8.25 -11.38 14.59
N TYR A 52 -7.08 -11.14 15.17
CA TYR A 52 -6.22 -10.00 14.86
C TYR A 52 -4.87 -10.45 14.33
N LEU A 53 -4.26 -9.57 13.55
CA LEU A 53 -2.89 -9.71 13.10
C LEU A 53 -2.13 -8.44 13.48
N GLY A 54 -1.01 -8.61 14.19
CA GLY A 54 -0.12 -7.50 14.49
C GLY A 54 0.52 -7.02 13.19
N ALA A 55 0.27 -5.76 12.81
CA ALA A 55 0.73 -5.19 11.55
C ALA A 55 1.61 -3.97 11.82
N SER A 56 2.68 -3.82 11.04
CA SER A 56 3.59 -2.69 11.16
C SER A 56 4.01 -2.16 9.80
N ILE A 57 4.22 -0.85 9.74
CA ILE A 57 4.79 -0.12 8.61
C ILE A 57 5.88 0.81 9.14
N ALA A 58 7.03 0.83 8.48
CA ALA A 58 8.17 1.64 8.88
C ALA A 58 8.85 2.23 7.67
N PHE A 59 9.09 3.54 7.74
CA PHE A 59 9.86 4.27 6.75
C PHE A 59 11.16 4.73 7.40
N SER A 60 12.29 4.44 6.76
CA SER A 60 13.60 4.72 7.34
C SER A 60 14.58 5.22 6.28
N PRO A 61 15.57 6.03 6.66
CA PRO A 61 16.63 6.41 5.74
C PRO A 61 17.56 5.21 5.57
N VAL A 62 18.11 5.03 4.36
CA VAL A 62 19.16 4.04 4.11
C VAL A 62 20.50 4.75 4.32
N PRO A 63 21.31 4.35 5.31
CA PRO A 63 22.60 4.98 5.54
C PRO A 63 23.50 4.81 4.32
N THR A 64 23.87 5.92 3.67
CA THR A 64 24.89 5.95 2.62
C THR A 64 26.19 6.49 3.22
N ARG A 65 27.29 5.76 3.02
CA ARG A 65 28.60 6.12 3.58
C ARG A 65 29.04 7.49 3.05
N GLY A 66 29.21 8.45 3.96
CA GLY A 66 29.67 9.81 3.61
C GLY A 66 28.58 10.79 3.17
N ALA A 67 27.31 10.40 3.19
CA ALA A 67 26.20 11.33 2.94
C ALA A 67 25.47 11.64 4.26
N SER A 68 25.11 12.91 4.45
CA SER A 68 24.17 13.30 5.50
C SER A 68 22.86 12.53 5.31
N PRO A 69 22.17 12.13 6.40
CA PRO A 69 20.85 11.51 6.28
C PRO A 69 19.97 12.39 5.41
N ALA A 70 19.44 11.84 4.31
CA ALA A 70 18.43 12.54 3.53
C ALA A 70 17.30 12.90 4.48
N ALA A 71 16.80 14.15 4.41
CA ALA A 71 15.57 14.49 5.09
C ALA A 71 14.52 13.45 4.70
N GLY A 72 13.80 12.89 5.68
CA GLY A 72 12.68 12.00 5.38
C GLY A 72 11.75 12.69 4.37
N PRO A 73 11.12 11.94 3.45
CA PRO A 73 10.28 12.55 2.44
C PRO A 73 9.18 13.38 3.09
N ASP A 74 8.73 14.42 2.38
CA ASP A 74 7.53 15.21 2.70
C ASP A 74 6.27 14.34 2.55
N ALA A 75 6.17 13.30 3.37
CA ALA A 75 5.09 12.35 3.39
C ALA A 75 3.86 13.00 4.04
N GLY A 76 2.75 13.08 3.29
CA GLY A 76 1.46 13.53 3.83
C GLY A 76 0.71 12.41 4.57
N GLY A 77 1.00 11.15 4.25
CA GLY A 77 0.36 10.03 4.91
C GLY A 77 0.83 8.66 4.42
N PHE A 78 0.29 7.61 5.03
CA PHE A 78 0.51 6.24 4.60
C PHE A 78 -0.77 5.40 4.64
N TYR A 79 -0.73 4.32 3.88
CA TYR A 79 -1.75 3.27 3.85
C TYR A 79 -1.13 1.92 4.20
N LEU A 80 -1.87 1.09 4.92
CA LEU A 80 -1.53 -0.28 5.27
C LEU A 80 -2.75 -1.17 5.11
N LEU A 81 -2.68 -2.12 4.17
CA LEU A 81 -3.78 -2.94 3.73
C LEU A 81 -3.52 -4.38 4.11
N LEU A 82 -4.54 -5.03 4.65
CA LEU A 82 -4.61 -6.48 4.77
C LEU A 82 -5.20 -7.03 3.47
N VAL A 83 -4.40 -7.79 2.74
CA VAL A 83 -4.75 -8.30 1.41
C VAL A 83 -4.73 -9.81 1.43
N GLU A 84 -5.81 -10.42 0.97
CA GLU A 84 -5.87 -11.86 0.70
C GLU A 84 -5.57 -12.12 -0.78
N SER A 85 -4.65 -13.05 -1.05
CA SER A 85 -4.33 -13.46 -2.41
C SER A 85 -5.16 -14.67 -2.80
N ILE A 86 -6.07 -14.50 -3.75
CA ILE A 86 -6.94 -15.55 -4.29
C ILE A 86 -6.26 -16.16 -5.52
N PRO A 87 -5.89 -17.45 -5.49
CA PRO A 87 -5.32 -18.13 -6.65
C PRO A 87 -6.30 -18.23 -7.82
N ALA A 88 -5.77 -18.28 -9.04
CA ALA A 88 -6.57 -18.59 -10.22
C ALA A 88 -7.25 -19.97 -10.10
N GLY A 89 -8.47 -20.10 -10.60
CA GLY A 89 -9.27 -21.32 -10.54
C GLY A 89 -9.92 -21.61 -9.19
N THR A 90 -9.78 -20.71 -8.21
CA THR A 90 -10.40 -20.85 -6.89
C THR A 90 -11.48 -19.79 -6.67
N GLU A 91 -12.49 -20.12 -5.87
CA GLU A 91 -13.51 -19.15 -5.42
C GLU A 91 -14.22 -18.43 -6.58
N GLY A 92 -14.45 -19.15 -7.69
CA GLY A 92 -15.10 -18.62 -8.89
C GLY A 92 -14.26 -17.64 -9.71
N SER A 93 -12.98 -17.41 -9.35
CA SER A 93 -12.10 -16.53 -10.11
C SER A 93 -11.26 -17.30 -11.13
N PRO A 94 -11.39 -17.02 -12.45
CA PRO A 94 -10.56 -17.65 -13.47
C PRO A 94 -9.11 -17.15 -13.46
N VAL A 95 -8.82 -16.06 -12.74
CA VAL A 95 -7.50 -15.41 -12.66
C VAL A 95 -7.09 -15.19 -11.21
N ALA A 96 -5.80 -14.99 -10.94
CA ALA A 96 -5.35 -14.61 -9.62
C ALA A 96 -5.87 -13.21 -9.25
N ARG A 97 -6.29 -13.01 -8.00
CA ARG A 97 -6.82 -11.74 -7.51
C ARG A 97 -6.28 -11.38 -6.13
N ASN A 98 -6.29 -10.09 -5.84
CA ASN A 98 -6.02 -9.55 -4.52
C ASN A 98 -7.31 -8.97 -3.96
N LEU A 99 -7.76 -9.47 -2.81
CA LEU A 99 -8.94 -8.98 -2.13
C LEU A 99 -8.50 -8.19 -0.89
N VAL A 100 -8.89 -6.92 -0.82
CA VAL A 100 -8.62 -6.09 0.36
C VAL A 100 -9.61 -6.47 1.45
N ARG A 101 -9.10 -6.94 2.57
CA ARG A 101 -9.89 -7.37 3.74
C ARG A 101 -10.00 -6.25 4.77
N ASN A 102 -8.94 -5.46 4.94
CA ASN A 102 -8.93 -4.34 5.88
C ASN A 102 -7.98 -3.24 5.38
N VAL A 103 -8.26 -1.99 5.73
CA VAL A 103 -7.45 -0.82 5.38
C VAL A 103 -7.23 0.02 6.63
N TYR A 104 -5.97 0.32 6.90
CA TYR A 104 -5.56 1.34 7.84
C TYR A 104 -4.86 2.48 7.10
N GLN A 105 -5.19 3.71 7.45
CA GLN A 105 -4.53 4.90 6.91
C GLN A 105 -4.26 5.90 8.04
N ARG A 106 -3.21 6.71 7.87
CA ARG A 106 -2.86 7.78 8.82
C ARG A 106 -2.25 8.95 8.06
N SER A 107 -2.71 10.16 8.38
CA SER A 107 -2.04 11.40 7.98
C SER A 107 -0.83 11.66 8.88
N LEU A 108 0.24 12.15 8.26
CA LEU A 108 1.49 12.54 8.91
C LEU A 108 1.63 14.07 9.03
N ASP A 109 0.59 14.84 8.66
CA ASP A 109 0.58 16.31 8.53
C ASP A 109 0.72 17.09 9.85
N ASN A 110 1.26 16.47 10.91
CA ASN A 110 1.46 17.12 12.20
C ASN A 110 2.97 17.40 12.43
N PRO A 111 3.48 18.59 12.09
CA PRO A 111 4.88 18.96 12.25
C PRO A 111 5.35 19.06 13.71
N HIS A 112 4.43 18.97 14.68
CA HIS A 112 4.73 19.12 16.11
C HIS A 112 5.03 17.83 16.87
N THR A 113 4.84 16.65 16.26
CA THR A 113 4.95 15.37 16.99
C THR A 113 6.11 14.47 16.56
N LEU A 114 6.89 14.84 15.54
CA LEU A 114 8.09 14.10 15.17
C LEU A 114 9.32 14.80 15.78
N SER A 115 9.83 14.22 16.86
CA SER A 115 11.10 14.58 17.47
C SER A 115 12.22 14.55 16.42
N ARG A 116 13.35 15.25 16.65
CA ARG A 116 14.48 15.28 15.69
C ARG A 116 14.95 13.88 15.23
N GLY A 117 14.75 12.83 16.04
CA GLY A 117 15.02 11.45 15.66
C GLY A 117 13.99 10.86 14.69
N GLU A 118 12.71 11.20 14.82
CA GLU A 118 11.64 10.75 13.93
C GLU A 118 11.64 11.44 12.55
N ARG A 119 12.34 12.57 12.42
CA ARG A 119 12.62 13.21 11.12
C ARG A 119 13.55 12.39 10.23
N SER A 120 14.30 11.45 10.82
CA SER A 120 15.12 10.51 10.06
C SER A 120 14.29 9.32 9.56
N GLY A 121 13.28 8.89 10.31
CA GLY A 121 12.35 7.82 9.92
C GLY A 121 11.27 7.59 10.98
N TRP A 122 10.19 6.91 10.61
CA TRP A 122 9.03 6.64 11.46
C TRP A 122 8.58 5.19 11.39
N ARG A 123 7.82 4.76 12.40
CA ARG A 123 7.19 3.44 12.47
C ARG A 123 5.81 3.55 13.09
N ASP A 124 4.86 2.82 12.54
CA ASP A 124 3.56 2.57 13.14
C ASP A 124 3.35 1.06 13.28
N SER A 125 2.75 0.63 14.38
CA SER A 125 2.45 -0.77 14.66
C SER A 125 1.14 -0.88 15.43
N ARG A 126 0.24 -1.73 14.95
CA ARG A 126 -1.09 -1.91 15.56
C ARG A 126 -1.70 -3.26 15.19
N PRO A 127 -2.62 -3.78 16.01
CA PRO A 127 -3.46 -4.89 15.59
C PRO A 127 -4.41 -4.46 14.46
N ILE A 128 -4.55 -5.31 13.45
CA ILE A 128 -5.55 -5.19 12.38
C ILE A 128 -6.49 -6.39 12.50
N TYR A 129 -7.79 -6.12 12.56
CA TYR A 129 -8.81 -7.15 12.59
C TYR A 129 -8.82 -7.94 11.27
N ILE A 130 -8.93 -9.26 11.38
CA ILE A 130 -9.08 -10.21 10.28
C ILE A 130 -10.58 -10.44 10.11
N PRO A 131 -11.20 -9.94 9.03
CA PRO A 131 -12.62 -10.16 8.80
C PRO A 131 -12.97 -11.63 8.64
N GLU A 132 -14.19 -11.98 9.04
CA GLU A 132 -14.74 -13.33 8.83
C GLU A 132 -14.62 -13.77 7.36
N GLY A 133 -14.31 -15.06 7.17
CA GLY A 133 -14.13 -15.66 5.85
C GLY A 133 -12.78 -15.37 5.18
N ALA A 134 -11.89 -14.60 5.82
CA ALA A 134 -10.52 -14.43 5.35
C ALA A 134 -9.66 -15.65 5.66
N LYS A 135 -8.90 -16.14 4.67
CA LYS A 135 -7.98 -17.27 4.83
C LYS A 135 -6.61 -16.78 5.27
N THR A 136 -6.25 -17.04 6.52
CA THR A 136 -5.05 -16.48 7.17
C THR A 136 -3.74 -16.86 6.48
N ASP A 137 -3.66 -18.06 5.91
CA ASP A 137 -2.53 -18.56 5.11
C ASP A 137 -2.32 -17.81 3.78
N ARG A 138 -3.33 -17.06 3.34
CA ARG A 138 -3.29 -16.25 2.10
C ARG A 138 -3.17 -14.76 2.36
N LEU A 139 -3.15 -14.35 3.63
CA LEU A 139 -3.04 -12.95 4.02
C LEU A 139 -1.61 -12.45 3.88
N ARG A 140 -1.50 -11.19 3.45
CA ARG A 140 -0.26 -10.41 3.44
C ARG A 140 -0.61 -8.95 3.68
N LEU A 141 0.41 -8.18 4.06
CA LEU A 141 0.30 -6.72 4.08
C LEU A 141 0.82 -6.13 2.78
N VAL A 142 0.14 -5.08 2.35
CA VAL A 142 0.64 -4.11 1.35
C VAL A 142 0.56 -2.75 1.99
N GLY A 143 1.60 -1.94 1.87
CA GLY A 143 1.55 -0.57 2.34
C GLY A 143 2.33 0.35 1.43
N TRP A 144 1.94 1.61 1.43
CA TRP A 144 2.60 2.65 0.66
C TRP A 144 2.54 3.98 1.39
N VAL A 145 3.44 4.87 1.02
CA VAL A 145 3.52 6.25 1.53
C VAL A 145 3.16 7.20 0.40
N GLN A 146 2.45 8.27 0.73
CA GLN A 146 2.12 9.34 -0.20
C GLN A 146 2.72 10.66 0.25
N ASP A 147 3.13 11.49 -0.72
CA ASP A 147 3.44 12.89 -0.46
C ASP A 147 2.15 13.70 -0.20
N LYS A 148 2.32 14.97 0.19
CA LYS A 148 1.20 15.92 0.40
C LYS A 148 0.32 16.16 -0.83
N ASP A 149 0.80 15.84 -2.03
CA ASP A 149 0.05 15.96 -3.28
C ASP A 149 -0.68 14.64 -3.64
N GLY A 150 -0.58 13.62 -2.78
CA GLY A 150 -1.20 12.31 -2.96
C GLY A 150 -0.42 11.36 -3.89
N ARG A 151 0.80 11.70 -4.30
CA ARG A 151 1.63 10.83 -5.14
C ARG A 151 2.23 9.72 -4.28
N ILE A 152 2.20 8.49 -4.77
CA ILE A 152 2.84 7.36 -4.10
C ILE A 152 4.36 7.48 -4.28
N ILE A 153 5.09 7.56 -3.17
CA ILE A 153 6.54 7.79 -3.14
C ILE A 153 7.35 6.57 -2.71
N ASP A 154 6.72 5.58 -2.08
CA ASP A 154 7.31 4.27 -1.80
C ASP A 154 6.19 3.25 -1.52
N ALA A 155 6.43 1.98 -1.82
CA ALA A 155 5.49 0.89 -1.61
C ALA A 155 6.20 -0.43 -1.25
N ALA A 156 5.63 -1.19 -0.34
CA ALA A 156 6.18 -2.46 0.12
C ALA A 156 5.06 -3.49 0.36
N GLN A 157 5.44 -4.76 0.38
CA GLN A 157 4.57 -5.88 0.77
C GLN A 157 5.29 -6.82 1.73
N SER A 158 4.55 -7.51 2.59
CA SER A 158 5.13 -8.37 3.64
C SER A 158 5.60 -9.74 3.14
N ARG A 159 5.47 -10.00 1.84
CA ARG A 159 6.01 -11.23 1.24
C ARG A 159 7.52 -11.13 1.18
N CYS A 160 8.20 -12.05 1.86
CA CYS A 160 9.58 -12.38 1.53
C CYS A 160 9.57 -13.05 0.16
N VAL A 161 10.15 -12.38 -0.84
CA VAL A 161 10.59 -13.10 -2.04
C VAL A 161 11.85 -13.86 -1.58
N PRO A 162 11.96 -15.18 -1.83
CA PRO A 162 13.21 -15.91 -1.64
C PRO A 162 14.38 -15.25 -2.39
#